data_AF-A0A9E0F0Y4-F1
#
_entry.id   AF-A0A9E0F0Y4-F1
#
_cell.length_a   1.000
_cell.length_b   1.000
_cell.length_c   1.000
_cell.angle_alpha   90.00
_cell.angle_beta   90.00
_cell.angle_gamma   90.00
#
_symmetry.space_group_name_H-M   'P 1'
#
loop_
_entity.id
_entity.type
_entity.pdbx_description
1 polymer ?
#
loop_
_entity_poly.entity_id
_entity_poly.type
_entity_poly.pdbx_seq_one_letter_code
_entity_poly.pdbx_strand_id
1 'polypeptide(L)'
;MKTNFKNIGLLFLATILVSSCDNDNDDTAITPATAAEFAAVRKQALDRITQKFTMTAGAGVVTLTSTNGVKININGSCLTKNGSPVTGTVDIEYVEIFNKGNMLVTNKPTMGIMPNGDRSLLISGGEFFIKATQGGQALAAGCNINLQVPTNLTGGIDTAMILWNGIIDTNGDLVWKDAREDAGANGVKGGVDGNANTYFVSFGNFGWTNVDRFYSDPRPKTTILVGAPQGYNNTNSSIYLSYDGEGQNALAKLDTYTAAGLFSEHYGQIPVGLKCHVIFATVDNGQWRYAIKAVTVQANDIYNFTLADTTVGTEAQLIAAINAIQ
;
A
#
# COMPACT_ATOMS: atom_id res chain seq x y z
N MET A 1 80.69 -28.07 34.26
CA MET A 1 81.46 -28.95 33.36
C MET A 1 80.91 -28.74 31.95
N LYS A 2 81.76 -28.34 31.00
CA LYS A 2 81.42 -28.07 29.58
C LYS A 2 81.20 -29.38 28.82
N THR A 3 80.23 -29.40 27.89
CA THR A 3 80.25 -30.04 26.54
C THR A 3 78.87 -29.86 25.90
N ASN A 4 78.66 -29.06 24.85
CA ASN A 4 78.96 -29.21 23.41
C ASN A 4 77.93 -30.03 22.59
N PHE A 5 77.20 -29.29 21.74
CA PHE A 5 76.77 -29.56 20.36
C PHE A 5 76.03 -30.87 19.97
N LYS A 6 74.84 -30.73 19.34
CA LYS A 6 74.68 -30.80 17.87
C LYS A 6 73.22 -30.55 17.44
N ASN A 7 73.09 -29.71 16.41
CA ASN A 7 71.85 -29.42 15.68
C ASN A 7 71.36 -30.65 14.89
N ILE A 8 70.07 -30.95 14.98
CA ILE A 8 69.31 -31.65 13.92
C ILE A 8 68.05 -30.81 13.69
N GLY A 9 68.07 -30.06 12.59
CA GLY A 9 66.88 -29.36 12.10
C GLY A 9 65.97 -30.35 11.40
N LEU A 10 64.73 -30.47 11.89
CA LEU A 10 63.65 -31.16 11.19
C LEU A 10 62.78 -30.10 10.50
N LEU A 11 62.94 -30.02 9.19
CA LEU A 11 62.13 -29.19 8.29
C LEU A 11 60.78 -29.91 8.10
N PHE A 12 59.71 -29.41 8.74
CA PHE A 12 58.35 -29.89 8.49
C PHE A 12 57.85 -29.27 7.17
N LEU A 13 57.80 -30.10 6.13
CA LEU A 13 57.23 -29.75 4.84
C LEU A 13 55.70 -29.78 4.95
N ALA A 14 55.07 -28.62 5.12
CA ALA A 14 53.62 -28.48 5.10
C ALA A 14 53.11 -28.58 3.64
N THR A 15 52.45 -29.68 3.32
CA THR A 15 51.66 -29.83 2.08
C THR A 15 50.47 -28.89 2.13
N ILE A 16 50.54 -27.78 1.40
CA ILE A 16 49.42 -26.90 1.12
C ILE A 16 48.57 -27.58 0.03
N LEU A 17 47.41 -28.10 0.40
CA LEU A 17 46.36 -28.47 -0.54
C LEU A 17 45.74 -27.18 -1.07
N VAL A 18 46.19 -26.74 -2.24
CA VAL A 18 45.49 -25.72 -3.02
C VAL A 18 44.21 -26.35 -3.58
N SER A 19 43.09 -26.09 -2.91
CA SER A 19 41.76 -26.28 -3.49
C SER A 19 41.59 -25.24 -4.59
N SER A 20 41.79 -25.68 -5.84
CA SER A 20 41.38 -24.94 -7.03
C SER A 20 39.86 -24.91 -7.04
N CYS A 21 39.25 -23.80 -6.60
CA CYS A 21 37.88 -23.50 -7.01
C CYS A 21 37.93 -23.16 -8.49
N ASP A 22 37.38 -24.06 -9.31
CA ASP A 22 37.03 -23.74 -10.69
C ASP A 22 36.08 -22.54 -10.67
N ASN A 23 36.55 -21.43 -11.23
CA ASN A 23 35.70 -20.36 -11.72
C ASN A 23 35.10 -20.84 -13.04
N ASP A 24 33.90 -21.39 -13.00
CA ASP A 24 33.00 -21.45 -14.16
C ASP A 24 31.56 -21.72 -13.65
N ASN A 25 30.85 -20.64 -13.35
CA ASN A 25 29.46 -20.43 -13.76
C ASN A 25 29.03 -19.01 -13.35
N ASP A 26 28.86 -18.19 -14.37
CA ASP A 26 28.25 -16.87 -14.36
C ASP A 26 26.76 -17.01 -14.04
N ASP A 27 26.43 -17.37 -12.79
CA ASP A 27 25.06 -17.52 -12.32
C ASP A 27 24.78 -16.44 -11.28
N THR A 28 24.48 -15.24 -11.78
CA THR A 28 23.81 -14.17 -11.03
C THR A 28 22.37 -14.56 -10.71
N ALA A 29 22.15 -15.78 -10.21
CA ALA A 29 20.84 -16.30 -9.85
C ALA A 29 20.34 -15.57 -8.60
N ILE A 30 19.56 -14.51 -8.82
CA ILE A 30 18.87 -13.82 -7.74
C ILE A 30 17.83 -14.77 -7.18
N THR A 31 17.91 -15.03 -5.87
CA THR A 31 16.89 -15.82 -5.17
C THR A 31 15.64 -14.94 -5.01
N PRO A 32 14.49 -15.31 -5.59
CA PRO A 32 13.28 -14.52 -5.46
C PRO A 32 12.85 -14.40 -4.00
N ALA A 33 12.28 -13.25 -3.65
CA ALA A 33 11.71 -13.05 -2.32
C ALA A 33 10.66 -14.10 -1.96
N THR A 34 10.57 -14.41 -0.68
CA THR A 34 9.44 -15.12 -0.11
C THR A 34 8.24 -14.19 0.07
N ALA A 35 7.04 -14.78 0.14
CA ALA A 35 5.82 -14.04 0.48
C ALA A 35 5.92 -13.32 1.84
N ALA A 36 6.62 -13.93 2.82
CA ALA A 36 6.80 -13.37 4.15
C ALA A 36 7.69 -12.12 4.15
N GLU A 37 8.79 -12.13 3.39
CA GLU A 37 9.67 -10.97 3.26
C GLU A 37 8.94 -9.80 2.59
N PHE A 38 8.15 -10.09 1.54
CA PHE A 38 7.40 -9.07 0.84
C PHE A 38 6.28 -8.48 1.71
N ALA A 39 5.58 -9.31 2.49
CA ALA A 39 4.62 -8.85 3.48
C ALA A 39 5.28 -8.01 4.59
N ALA A 40 6.49 -8.37 5.02
CA ALA A 40 7.22 -7.67 6.07
C ALA A 40 7.58 -6.23 5.66
N VAL A 41 8.08 -6.00 4.44
CA VAL A 41 8.42 -4.63 3.99
C VAL A 41 7.17 -3.75 3.86
N ARG A 42 6.04 -4.32 3.42
CA ARG A 42 4.76 -3.59 3.37
C ARG A 42 4.25 -3.21 4.76
N LYS A 43 4.40 -4.12 5.72
CA LYS A 43 4.07 -3.84 7.11
C LYS A 43 4.96 -2.73 7.68
N GLN A 44 6.26 -2.77 7.41
CA GLN A 44 7.19 -1.72 7.83
C GLN A 44 6.83 -0.36 7.22
N ALA A 45 6.43 -0.33 5.94
CA ALA A 45 5.95 0.87 5.28
C ALA A 45 4.72 1.47 5.97
N LEU A 46 3.73 0.62 6.29
CA LEU A 46 2.50 1.06 6.99
C LEU A 46 2.81 1.55 8.42
N ASP A 47 3.65 0.82 9.15
CA ASP A 47 4.06 1.19 10.51
C ASP A 47 4.78 2.55 10.52
N ARG A 48 5.58 2.86 9.48
CA ARG A 48 6.32 4.13 9.36
C ARG A 48 5.41 5.34 9.17
N ILE A 49 4.28 5.18 8.49
CA ILE A 49 3.31 6.26 8.27
C ILE A 49 2.17 6.29 9.31
N THR A 50 2.17 5.35 10.26
CA THR A 50 1.19 5.30 11.34
C THR A 50 1.50 6.36 12.39
N GLN A 51 0.60 7.32 12.54
CA GLN A 51 0.61 8.33 13.59
C GLN A 51 -0.10 7.79 14.84
N LYS A 52 0.42 8.11 16.02
CA LYS A 52 -0.12 7.68 17.31
C LYS A 52 -0.53 8.87 18.14
N PHE A 53 -1.74 8.81 18.69
CA PHE A 53 -2.29 9.80 19.60
C PHE A 53 -2.86 9.14 20.84
N THR A 54 -3.14 9.95 21.85
CA THR A 54 -3.93 9.55 23.02
C THR A 54 -5.10 10.50 23.17
N MET A 55 -6.26 9.98 23.58
CA MET A 55 -7.41 10.79 23.99
C MET A 55 -8.06 10.22 25.25
N THR A 56 -8.91 11.01 25.90
CA THR A 56 -9.66 10.58 27.09
C THR A 56 -11.08 10.18 26.69
N ALA A 57 -11.43 8.92 26.89
CA ALA A 57 -12.81 8.46 26.77
C ALA A 57 -13.68 9.05 27.89
N GLY A 58 -14.95 9.35 27.57
CA GLY A 58 -15.88 10.07 28.44
C GLY A 58 -15.78 11.60 28.38
N ALA A 59 -14.81 12.17 27.65
CA ALA A 59 -14.53 13.62 27.63
C ALA A 59 -15.24 14.41 26.50
N GLY A 60 -16.36 13.93 25.96
CA GLY A 60 -17.04 14.59 24.82
C GLY A 60 -16.21 14.54 23.54
N VAL A 61 -16.38 15.53 22.65
CA VAL A 61 -15.66 15.61 21.37
C VAL A 61 -14.22 16.05 21.60
N VAL A 62 -13.27 15.25 21.10
CA VAL A 62 -11.84 15.54 21.08
C VAL A 62 -11.39 15.72 19.63
N THR A 63 -10.60 16.76 19.37
CA THR A 63 -9.98 17.02 18.07
C THR A 63 -8.49 16.69 18.13
N LEU A 64 -8.05 15.77 17.27
CA LEU A 64 -6.65 15.48 17.00
C LEU A 64 -6.26 16.11 15.65
N THR A 65 -4.97 16.42 15.46
CA THR A 65 -4.47 16.98 14.19
C THR A 65 -3.31 16.14 13.69
N SER A 66 -3.43 15.64 12.45
CA SER A 66 -2.37 14.86 11.80
C SER A 66 -1.19 15.73 11.36
N THR A 67 -0.07 15.10 11.00
CA THR A 67 1.11 15.78 10.44
C THR A 67 0.79 16.53 9.14
N ASN A 68 -0.18 16.08 8.35
CA ASN A 68 -0.62 16.78 7.14
C ASN A 68 -1.76 17.79 7.39
N GLY A 69 -2.13 18.02 8.65
CA GLY A 69 -3.14 19.02 9.02
C GLY A 69 -4.59 18.52 8.95
N VAL A 70 -4.83 17.22 8.78
CA VAL A 70 -6.16 16.65 8.88
C VAL A 70 -6.64 16.74 10.32
N LYS A 71 -7.83 17.32 10.54
CA LYS A 71 -8.45 17.34 11.88
C LYS A 71 -9.36 16.13 12.04
N ILE A 72 -9.13 15.37 13.10
CA ILE A 72 -9.84 14.13 13.41
C ILE A 72 -10.68 14.37 14.67
N ASN A 73 -12.00 14.37 14.51
CA ASN A 73 -12.93 14.63 15.62
C ASN A 73 -13.59 13.33 16.06
N ILE A 74 -13.29 12.88 17.27
CA ILE A 74 -13.81 11.65 17.87
C ILE A 74 -14.55 12.02 19.16
N ASN A 75 -15.79 11.56 19.30
CA ASN A 75 -16.52 11.72 20.56
C ASN A 75 -16.13 10.61 21.54
N GLY A 76 -15.27 10.95 22.52
CA GLY A 76 -14.80 10.05 23.55
C GLY A 76 -15.92 9.48 24.42
N SER A 77 -17.05 10.18 24.55
CA SER A 77 -18.22 9.69 25.30
C SER A 77 -19.02 8.61 24.56
N CYS A 78 -18.75 8.40 23.27
CA CYS A 78 -19.39 7.35 22.48
C CYS A 78 -18.53 6.10 22.31
N LEU A 79 -17.34 6.05 22.93
CA LEU A 79 -16.47 4.88 22.80
C LEU A 79 -16.98 3.73 23.66
N THR A 80 -17.00 2.54 23.09
CA THR A 80 -17.41 1.32 23.79
C THR A 80 -16.37 0.22 23.64
N LYS A 81 -16.30 -0.65 24.64
CA LYS A 81 -15.57 -1.92 24.64
C LYS A 81 -16.59 -3.02 24.83
N ASN A 82 -16.77 -3.86 23.81
CA ASN A 82 -17.81 -4.91 23.80
C ASN A 82 -19.21 -4.38 24.17
N GLY A 83 -19.58 -3.23 23.61
CA GLY A 83 -20.88 -2.57 23.86
C GLY A 83 -20.99 -1.80 25.18
N SER A 84 -20.03 -1.91 26.09
CA SER A 84 -20.02 -1.14 27.35
C SER A 84 -19.25 0.17 27.18
N PRO A 85 -19.75 1.31 27.69
CA PRO A 85 -19.02 2.58 27.65
C PRO A 85 -17.65 2.47 28.33
N VAL A 86 -16.65 3.16 27.78
CA VAL A 86 -15.31 3.25 28.39
C VAL A 86 -15.00 4.66 28.87
N THR A 87 -14.14 4.75 29.88
CA THR A 87 -13.59 6.01 30.40
C THR A 87 -12.06 5.90 30.54
N GLY A 88 -11.39 7.03 30.69
CA GLY A 88 -9.93 7.09 30.84
C GLY A 88 -9.18 7.08 29.51
N THR A 89 -7.88 6.86 29.56
CA THR A 89 -7.01 6.97 28.39
C THR A 89 -7.30 5.90 27.33
N VAL A 90 -7.29 6.33 26.07
CA VAL A 90 -7.44 5.53 24.86
C VAL A 90 -6.31 5.87 23.90
N ASP A 91 -5.71 4.85 23.30
CA ASP A 91 -4.70 4.98 22.25
C ASP A 91 -5.39 5.02 20.89
N ILE A 92 -4.99 5.96 20.04
CA ILE A 92 -5.47 6.12 18.67
C ILE A 92 -4.31 5.90 17.71
N GLU A 93 -4.49 4.97 16.76
CA GLU A 93 -3.64 4.78 15.60
C GLU A 93 -4.33 5.39 14.38
N TYR A 94 -3.60 6.23 13.65
CA TYR A 94 -4.10 6.96 12.49
C TYR A 94 -3.13 6.85 11.31
N VAL A 95 -3.65 6.53 10.12
CA VAL A 95 -2.87 6.53 8.87
C VAL A 95 -3.60 7.45 7.88
N GLU A 96 -2.83 8.19 7.09
CA GLU A 96 -3.32 9.01 5.98
C GLU A 96 -2.43 8.77 4.73
N ILE A 97 -3.06 8.55 3.58
CA ILE A 97 -2.37 8.29 2.30
C ILE A 97 -2.96 9.22 1.23
N PHE A 98 -2.09 10.00 0.59
CA PHE A 98 -2.48 10.96 -0.46
C PHE A 98 -1.73 10.75 -1.79
N ASN A 99 -0.69 9.90 -1.79
CA ASN A 99 0.17 9.69 -2.95
C ASN A 99 0.36 8.20 -3.27
N LYS A 100 0.53 7.92 -4.57
CA LYS A 100 0.63 6.60 -5.16
C LYS A 100 1.89 5.84 -4.75
N GLY A 101 2.97 6.53 -4.41
CA GLY A 101 4.14 5.91 -3.79
C GLY A 101 3.79 5.23 -2.46
N ASN A 102 3.11 5.94 -1.56
CA ASN A 102 2.63 5.40 -0.28
C ASN A 102 1.56 4.33 -0.48
N MET A 103 0.62 4.52 -1.42
CA MET A 103 -0.35 3.48 -1.80
C MET A 103 0.36 2.18 -2.21
N LEU A 104 1.42 2.27 -3.02
CA LEU A 104 2.18 1.12 -3.49
C LEU A 104 2.90 0.40 -2.37
N VAL A 105 3.72 1.11 -1.58
CA VAL A 105 4.57 0.47 -0.56
C VAL A 105 3.76 -0.11 0.60
N THR A 106 2.56 0.40 0.85
CA THR A 106 1.65 -0.12 1.88
C THR A 106 0.61 -1.12 1.35
N ASN A 107 0.60 -1.39 0.04
CA ASN A 107 -0.43 -2.16 -0.65
C ASN A 107 -1.85 -1.67 -0.30
N LYS A 108 -2.08 -0.37 -0.51
CA LYS A 108 -3.35 0.32 -0.37
C LYS A 108 -3.69 1.02 -1.70
N PRO A 109 -3.98 0.26 -2.77
CA PRO A 109 -4.38 0.83 -4.04
C PRO A 109 -5.80 1.40 -3.99
N THR A 110 -6.14 2.26 -4.93
CA THR A 110 -7.46 2.91 -5.03
C THR A 110 -8.39 2.12 -5.96
N MET A 111 -8.76 0.89 -5.58
CA MET A 111 -9.66 0.03 -6.37
C MET A 111 -11.06 -0.04 -5.77
N GLY A 112 -12.04 0.57 -6.44
CA GLY A 112 -13.45 0.64 -6.01
C GLY A 112 -14.31 -0.45 -6.63
N ILE A 113 -15.25 -0.98 -5.84
CA ILE A 113 -16.26 -1.94 -6.29
C ILE A 113 -17.40 -1.18 -6.98
N MET A 114 -17.61 -1.49 -8.26
CA MET A 114 -18.69 -0.98 -9.08
C MET A 114 -20.03 -1.65 -8.74
N PRO A 115 -21.19 -1.05 -9.11
CA PRO A 115 -22.50 -1.64 -8.81
C PRO A 115 -22.72 -3.06 -9.37
N ASN A 116 -22.03 -3.43 -10.45
CA ASN A 116 -22.06 -4.77 -11.03
C ASN A 116 -21.10 -5.78 -10.37
N GLY A 117 -20.33 -5.35 -9.36
CA GLY A 117 -19.34 -6.17 -8.65
C GLY A 117 -17.92 -6.08 -9.22
N ASP A 118 -17.76 -5.47 -10.38
CA ASP A 118 -16.44 -5.25 -10.99
C ASP A 118 -15.59 -4.27 -10.17
N ARG A 119 -14.31 -4.16 -10.47
CA ARG A 119 -13.37 -3.23 -9.83
C ARG A 119 -12.87 -2.20 -10.83
N SER A 120 -12.87 -0.94 -10.43
CA SER A 120 -12.35 0.16 -11.24
C SER A 120 -11.51 1.12 -10.40
N LEU A 121 -10.63 1.86 -11.07
CA LEU A 121 -9.77 2.85 -10.43
C LEU A 121 -10.61 3.96 -9.80
N LEU A 122 -10.23 4.33 -8.58
CA LEU A 122 -10.68 5.51 -7.88
C LEU A 122 -9.60 6.60 -7.91
N ILE A 123 -10.04 7.85 -8.05
CA ILE A 123 -9.21 9.05 -7.87
C ILE A 123 -9.48 9.58 -6.47
N SER A 124 -8.43 9.70 -5.66
CA SER A 124 -8.58 9.87 -4.22
C SER A 124 -8.39 11.30 -3.73
N GLY A 125 -9.25 11.74 -2.82
CA GLY A 125 -9.12 12.92 -1.96
C GLY A 125 -8.41 12.63 -0.63
N GLY A 126 -8.08 11.36 -0.37
CA GLY A 126 -7.29 10.91 0.78
C GLY A 126 -7.84 9.63 1.42
N GLU A 127 -6.96 8.64 1.62
CA GLU A 127 -7.28 7.38 2.29
C GLU A 127 -6.90 7.45 3.77
N PHE A 128 -7.76 6.94 4.65
CA PHE A 128 -7.57 7.06 6.09
C PHE A 128 -7.81 5.74 6.79
N PHE A 129 -6.97 5.43 7.78
CA PHE A 129 -7.23 4.37 8.75
C PHE A 129 -7.31 4.97 10.15
N ILE A 130 -8.33 4.58 10.92
CA ILE A 130 -8.45 4.97 12.32
C ILE A 130 -8.74 3.75 13.17
N LYS A 131 -7.99 3.57 14.25
CA LYS A 131 -8.22 2.52 15.24
C LYS A 131 -8.06 3.08 16.64
N ALA A 132 -8.98 2.74 17.51
CA ALA A 132 -8.93 3.07 18.93
C ALA A 132 -8.75 1.80 19.77
N THR A 133 -7.87 1.84 20.76
CA THR A 133 -7.66 0.73 21.70
C THR A 133 -7.54 1.20 23.13
N GLN A 134 -7.92 0.35 24.08
CA GLN A 134 -7.69 0.56 25.50
C GLN A 134 -7.16 -0.73 26.14
N GLY A 135 -5.96 -0.69 26.71
CA GLY A 135 -5.31 -1.87 27.26
C GLY A 135 -5.10 -2.96 26.20
N GLY A 136 -4.74 -2.58 24.98
CA GLY A 136 -4.52 -3.48 23.84
C GLY A 136 -5.79 -4.06 23.20
N GLN A 137 -6.98 -3.74 23.72
CA GLN A 137 -8.26 -4.22 23.18
C GLN A 137 -8.91 -3.15 22.30
N ALA A 138 -9.42 -3.54 21.13
CA ALA A 138 -10.09 -2.64 20.21
C ALA A 138 -11.39 -2.07 20.81
N LEU A 139 -11.66 -0.81 20.48
CA LEU A 139 -12.90 -0.12 20.83
C LEU A 139 -13.79 0.06 19.59
N ALA A 140 -15.07 0.28 19.81
CA ALA A 140 -16.04 0.67 18.79
C ALA A 140 -16.49 2.12 19.01
N ALA A 141 -16.81 2.80 17.91
CA ALA A 141 -17.40 4.14 17.94
C ALA A 141 -18.92 4.02 17.92
N GLY A 142 -19.59 4.53 18.96
CA GLY A 142 -21.05 4.61 19.04
C GLY A 142 -21.63 5.83 18.32
N CYS A 143 -20.78 6.74 17.82
CA CYS A 143 -21.15 7.97 17.13
C CYS A 143 -20.23 8.17 15.93
N ASN A 144 -20.67 8.96 14.95
CA ASN A 144 -19.83 9.29 13.79
C ASN A 144 -18.54 10.01 14.21
N ILE A 145 -17.48 9.63 13.53
CA ILE A 145 -16.19 10.30 13.48
C ILE A 145 -16.25 11.32 12.35
N ASN A 146 -15.62 12.48 12.53
CA ASN A 146 -15.58 13.50 11.49
C ASN A 146 -14.15 13.93 11.17
N LEU A 147 -13.81 13.97 9.88
CA LEU A 147 -12.53 14.48 9.39
C LEU A 147 -12.73 15.83 8.70
N GLN A 148 -11.74 16.71 8.86
CA GLN A 148 -11.56 17.89 8.02
C GLN A 148 -10.23 17.71 7.27
N VAL A 149 -10.32 17.39 5.98
CA VAL A 149 -9.15 17.06 5.15
C VAL A 149 -8.83 18.26 4.25
N PRO A 150 -7.63 18.85 4.34
CA PRO A 150 -7.22 19.91 3.42
C PRO A 150 -7.23 19.44 1.96
N THR A 151 -7.99 20.11 1.09
CA THR A 151 -8.16 19.72 -0.32
C THR A 151 -6.87 19.89 -1.14
N ASN A 152 -5.98 20.78 -0.71
CA ASN A 152 -4.70 21.02 -1.39
C ASN A 152 -3.74 19.82 -1.30
N LEU A 153 -3.98 18.85 -0.41
CA LEU A 153 -3.21 17.60 -0.34
C LEU A 153 -3.38 16.73 -1.60
N THR A 154 -4.48 16.90 -2.34
CA THR A 154 -4.81 16.14 -3.54
C THR A 154 -5.16 17.03 -4.74
N GLY A 155 -4.63 18.25 -4.78
CA GLY A 155 -4.76 19.15 -5.94
C GLY A 155 -5.97 20.09 -5.95
N GLY A 156 -6.75 20.13 -4.86
CA GLY A 156 -7.91 21.02 -4.71
C GLY A 156 -9.23 20.27 -4.57
N ILE A 157 -10.33 21.03 -4.55
CA ILE A 157 -11.68 20.46 -4.40
C ILE A 157 -12.13 19.75 -5.68
N ASP A 158 -12.58 18.51 -5.50
CA ASP A 158 -13.36 17.74 -6.45
C ASP A 158 -14.71 17.41 -5.82
N THR A 159 -15.79 17.96 -6.39
CA THR A 159 -17.14 17.85 -5.83
C THR A 159 -17.83 16.52 -6.13
N ALA A 160 -17.21 15.64 -6.93
CA ALA A 160 -17.74 14.32 -7.21
C ALA A 160 -17.25 13.24 -6.21
N MET A 161 -16.42 13.62 -5.24
CA MET A 161 -15.95 12.72 -4.19
C MET A 161 -17.10 12.23 -3.31
N ILE A 162 -17.08 10.95 -2.99
CA ILE A 162 -18.03 10.29 -2.09
C ILE A 162 -17.30 9.50 -1.02
N LEU A 163 -18.05 9.01 -0.04
CA LEU A 163 -17.52 8.18 1.05
C LEU A 163 -17.35 6.73 0.61
N TRP A 164 -16.20 6.16 0.97
CA TRP A 164 -15.89 4.74 0.79
C TRP A 164 -15.49 4.08 2.11
N ASN A 165 -15.82 2.80 2.23
CA ASN A 165 -15.36 1.93 3.30
C ASN A 165 -14.39 0.88 2.74
N GLY A 166 -13.27 0.69 3.43
CA GLY A 166 -12.27 -0.29 3.04
C GLY A 166 -12.64 -1.69 3.49
N ILE A 167 -12.54 -2.66 2.58
CA ILE A 167 -12.71 -4.08 2.83
C ILE A 167 -11.38 -4.76 2.51
N ILE A 168 -10.82 -5.47 3.50
CA ILE A 168 -9.61 -6.27 3.32
C ILE A 168 -10.05 -7.71 3.11
N ASP A 169 -9.66 -8.31 2.00
CA ASP A 169 -9.92 -9.72 1.73
C ASP A 169 -8.93 -10.66 2.46
N THR A 170 -9.11 -11.97 2.28
CA THR A 170 -8.26 -13.00 2.91
C THR A 170 -6.80 -12.96 2.46
N ASN A 171 -6.50 -12.34 1.33
CA ASN A 171 -5.14 -12.16 0.80
C ASN A 171 -4.50 -10.86 1.33
N GLY A 172 -5.24 -10.09 2.14
CA GLY A 172 -4.77 -8.81 2.67
C GLY A 172 -4.92 -7.66 1.68
N ASP A 173 -5.67 -7.84 0.60
CA ASP A 173 -5.88 -6.81 -0.41
C ASP A 173 -7.06 -5.92 -0.03
N LEU A 174 -6.80 -4.61 -0.06
CA LEU A 174 -7.80 -3.58 0.22
C LEU A 174 -8.57 -3.25 -1.06
N VAL A 175 -9.90 -3.28 -0.95
CA VAL A 175 -10.84 -2.77 -1.94
C VAL A 175 -11.84 -1.83 -1.29
N TRP A 176 -12.32 -0.87 -2.07
CA TRP A 176 -13.19 0.19 -1.58
C TRP A 176 -14.64 -0.07 -1.98
N LYS A 177 -15.54 -0.08 -1.00
CA LYS A 177 -16.99 -0.20 -1.22
C LYS A 177 -17.64 1.15 -0.98
N ASP A 178 -18.57 1.52 -1.86
CA ASP A 178 -19.43 2.69 -1.69
C ASP A 178 -20.13 2.63 -0.33
N ALA A 179 -19.97 3.69 0.45
CA ALA A 179 -20.44 3.79 1.82
C ALA A 179 -21.47 4.91 2.03
N ARG A 180 -22.01 5.50 0.95
CA ARG A 180 -23.02 6.58 1.06
C ARG A 180 -24.30 6.15 1.78
N GLU A 181 -24.65 4.87 1.67
CA GLU A 181 -25.84 4.31 2.28
C GLU A 181 -25.57 3.63 3.64
N ASP A 182 -24.30 3.52 4.04
CA ASP A 182 -23.91 2.87 5.28
C ASP A 182 -24.20 3.79 6.48
N ALA A 183 -25.01 3.31 7.42
CA ALA A 183 -25.28 3.99 8.68
C ALA A 183 -24.27 3.58 9.77
N GLY A 184 -23.83 4.54 10.58
CA GLY A 184 -23.04 4.27 11.78
C GLY A 184 -23.84 3.61 12.90
N ALA A 185 -23.17 3.30 14.02
CA ALA A 185 -23.81 2.70 15.20
C ALA A 185 -24.94 3.54 15.81
N ASN A 186 -24.93 4.86 15.56
CA ASN A 186 -25.98 5.80 15.95
C ASN A 186 -27.14 5.89 14.93
N GLY A 187 -27.12 5.10 13.85
CA GLY A 187 -28.11 5.14 12.78
C GLY A 187 -27.95 6.32 11.81
N VAL A 188 -26.90 7.14 11.95
CA VAL A 188 -26.64 8.29 11.09
C VAL A 188 -25.74 7.88 9.93
N LYS A 189 -26.15 8.21 8.70
CA LYS A 189 -25.34 7.96 7.51
C LYS A 189 -24.08 8.81 7.50
N GLY A 190 -23.00 8.24 6.99
CA GLY A 190 -21.79 8.99 6.67
C GLY A 190 -21.96 9.84 5.40
N GLY A 191 -20.92 10.59 5.06
CA GLY A 191 -20.90 11.35 3.82
C GLY A 191 -19.63 12.17 3.64
N VAL A 192 -19.49 12.72 2.45
CA VAL A 192 -18.47 13.69 2.08
C VAL A 192 -19.19 14.96 1.62
N ASP A 193 -18.80 16.08 2.20
CA ASP A 193 -19.08 17.42 1.69
C ASP A 193 -17.76 18.16 1.51
N GLY A 194 -17.74 19.28 0.80
CA GLY A 194 -16.52 20.00 0.53
C GLY A 194 -16.72 21.47 0.22
N ASN A 195 -15.76 22.27 0.67
CA ASN A 195 -15.55 23.62 0.17
C ASN A 195 -14.17 23.72 -0.50
N ALA A 196 -13.81 24.90 -1.00
CA ALA A 196 -12.56 25.11 -1.71
C ALA A 196 -11.31 24.58 -1.00
N ASN A 197 -11.29 24.60 0.34
CA ASN A 197 -10.10 24.30 1.15
C ASN A 197 -10.21 23.00 1.95
N THR A 198 -11.41 22.43 2.11
CA THR A 198 -11.62 21.33 3.06
C THR A 198 -12.71 20.38 2.58
N TYR A 199 -12.40 19.08 2.58
CA TYR A 199 -13.39 18.02 2.63
C TYR A 199 -13.83 17.78 4.07
N PHE A 200 -15.14 17.76 4.29
CA PHE A 200 -15.77 17.36 5.55
C PHE A 200 -16.30 15.95 5.37
N VAL A 201 -15.70 15.02 6.11
CA VAL A 201 -16.00 13.59 6.01
C VAL A 201 -16.66 13.14 7.30
N SER A 202 -17.74 12.39 7.22
CA SER A 202 -18.40 11.77 8.39
C SER A 202 -18.57 10.28 8.15
N PHE A 203 -18.24 9.43 9.13
CA PHE A 203 -18.42 7.98 9.05
C PHE A 203 -18.55 7.34 10.43
N GLY A 204 -19.20 6.18 10.48
CA GLY A 204 -19.68 5.61 11.74
C GLY A 204 -18.75 4.64 12.47
N ASN A 205 -17.71 4.12 11.81
CA ASN A 205 -16.90 3.02 12.34
C ASN A 205 -15.41 3.30 12.20
N PHE A 206 -14.61 2.74 13.12
CA PHE A 206 -13.17 2.61 12.95
C PHE A 206 -12.83 1.63 11.82
N GLY A 207 -11.66 1.79 11.21
CA GLY A 207 -11.23 1.04 10.04
C GLY A 207 -10.71 1.95 8.94
N TRP A 208 -10.68 1.41 7.71
CA TRP A 208 -10.29 2.15 6.50
C TRP A 208 -11.49 2.88 5.91
N THR A 209 -11.30 4.15 5.56
CA THR A 209 -12.26 4.97 4.82
C THR A 209 -11.54 5.80 3.77
N ASN A 210 -12.24 6.18 2.71
CA ASN A 210 -11.69 6.99 1.63
C ASN A 210 -12.66 8.06 1.17
N VAL A 211 -12.12 9.10 0.55
CA VAL A 211 -12.85 10.22 -0.06
C VAL A 211 -12.55 10.19 -1.55
N ASP A 212 -13.29 9.42 -2.34
CA ASP A 212 -12.91 9.18 -3.74
C ASP A 212 -14.07 9.35 -4.71
N ARG A 213 -13.72 9.43 -5.99
CA ARG A 213 -14.64 9.20 -7.10
C ARG A 213 -14.08 8.14 -8.04
N PHE A 214 -14.95 7.54 -8.84
CA PHE A 214 -14.47 6.73 -9.96
C PHE A 214 -13.68 7.56 -10.97
N TYR A 215 -12.59 6.97 -11.46
CA TYR A 215 -12.01 7.36 -12.73
C TYR A 215 -13.02 7.07 -13.85
N SER A 216 -13.10 7.97 -14.83
CA SER A 216 -14.03 7.83 -15.94
C SER A 216 -13.32 8.13 -17.25
N ASP A 217 -13.40 7.17 -18.16
CA ASP A 217 -12.85 7.28 -19.50
C ASP A 217 -13.82 6.59 -20.46
N PRO A 218 -14.25 7.23 -21.56
CA PRO A 218 -15.25 6.66 -22.46
C PRO A 218 -14.67 5.69 -23.51
N ARG A 219 -13.34 5.57 -23.62
CA ARG A 219 -12.70 4.73 -24.65
C ARG A 219 -13.07 3.25 -24.46
N PRO A 220 -13.07 2.45 -25.53
CA PRO A 220 -13.25 1.01 -25.42
C PRO A 220 -12.30 0.40 -24.38
N LYS A 221 -12.79 -0.58 -23.64
CA LYS A 221 -12.06 -1.20 -22.55
C LYS A 221 -11.46 -2.53 -22.98
N THR A 222 -10.37 -2.93 -22.34
CA THR A 222 -9.64 -4.17 -22.61
C THR A 222 -9.04 -4.73 -21.30
N THR A 223 -8.60 -5.98 -21.38
CA THR A 223 -7.77 -6.62 -20.37
C THR A 223 -6.33 -6.60 -20.85
N ILE A 224 -5.40 -6.43 -19.91
CA ILE A 224 -3.96 -6.57 -20.17
C ILE A 224 -3.41 -7.70 -19.31
N LEU A 225 -2.39 -8.39 -19.82
CA LEU A 225 -1.64 -9.40 -19.08
C LEU A 225 -0.22 -8.90 -18.80
N VAL A 226 0.31 -9.23 -17.63
CA VAL A 226 1.68 -8.87 -17.28
C VAL A 226 2.44 -10.04 -16.67
N GLY A 227 3.55 -10.41 -17.31
CA GLY A 227 4.52 -11.37 -16.78
C GLY A 227 5.51 -10.68 -15.85
N ALA A 228 5.65 -11.20 -14.62
CA ALA A 228 6.74 -10.83 -13.72
C ALA A 228 8.05 -11.52 -14.12
N PRO A 229 9.21 -11.05 -13.63
CA PRO A 229 10.47 -11.75 -13.84
C PRO A 229 10.40 -13.20 -13.34
N GLN A 230 11.22 -14.08 -13.92
CA GLN A 230 11.26 -15.49 -13.53
C GLN A 230 11.46 -15.65 -12.02
N GLY A 231 10.65 -16.52 -11.41
CA GLY A 231 10.67 -16.77 -9.97
C GLY A 231 9.74 -15.88 -9.12
N TYR A 232 9.11 -14.88 -9.72
CA TYR A 232 8.13 -14.02 -9.04
C TYR A 232 6.70 -14.32 -9.49
N ASN A 233 5.76 -14.24 -8.54
CA ASN A 233 4.33 -14.49 -8.72
C ASN A 233 3.51 -13.57 -7.78
N ASN A 234 2.19 -13.76 -7.73
CA ASN A 234 1.28 -12.91 -6.94
C ASN A 234 1.40 -13.04 -5.41
N THR A 235 2.24 -13.94 -4.89
CA THR A 235 2.47 -14.11 -3.44
C THR A 235 3.69 -13.34 -2.95
N ASN A 236 4.71 -13.16 -3.81
CA ASN A 236 5.97 -12.49 -3.47
C ASN A 236 6.24 -11.23 -4.29
N SER A 237 5.31 -10.82 -5.14
CA SER A 237 5.39 -9.58 -5.91
C SER A 237 4.00 -9.03 -6.21
N SER A 238 3.93 -7.81 -6.74
CA SER A 238 2.68 -7.23 -7.22
C SER A 238 2.92 -6.32 -8.41
N ILE A 239 1.87 -6.17 -9.22
CA ILE A 239 1.89 -5.31 -10.39
C ILE A 239 0.80 -4.24 -10.24
N TYR A 240 1.19 -3.00 -10.45
CA TYR A 240 0.34 -1.82 -10.32
C TYR A 240 0.31 -1.05 -11.64
N LEU A 241 -0.73 -0.22 -11.79
CA LEU A 241 -0.87 0.72 -12.90
C LEU A 241 -1.02 2.13 -12.35
N SER A 242 -0.18 3.05 -12.82
CA SER A 242 -0.34 4.49 -12.64
C SER A 242 -0.82 5.09 -13.95
N TYR A 243 -2.02 5.68 -13.96
CA TYR A 243 -2.59 6.28 -15.16
C TYR A 243 -2.01 7.67 -15.37
N ASP A 244 -1.56 7.95 -16.59
CA ASP A 244 -0.90 9.22 -16.89
C ASP A 244 -1.93 10.35 -16.90
N GLY A 245 -1.57 11.50 -16.33
CA GLY A 245 -2.45 12.66 -16.17
C GLY A 245 -3.41 12.64 -14.98
N GLU A 246 -3.52 11.53 -14.24
CA GLU A 246 -4.39 11.41 -13.06
C GLU A 246 -3.71 11.82 -11.74
N GLY A 247 -2.57 12.50 -11.80
CA GLY A 247 -1.89 13.06 -10.64
C GLY A 247 -1.14 12.02 -9.80
N GLN A 248 -1.08 12.27 -8.49
CA GLN A 248 -0.39 11.41 -7.53
C GLN A 248 -1.34 10.57 -6.69
N ASN A 249 -2.64 10.77 -6.79
CA ASN A 249 -3.66 10.31 -5.85
C ASN A 249 -4.49 9.14 -6.41
N ALA A 250 -3.92 8.35 -7.31
CA ALA A 250 -4.57 7.19 -7.90
C ALA A 250 -3.54 6.09 -8.23
N LEU A 251 -3.84 4.85 -7.85
CA LEU A 251 -3.02 3.69 -8.17
C LEU A 251 -3.90 2.44 -8.30
N ALA A 252 -3.93 1.85 -9.49
CA ALA A 252 -4.59 0.57 -9.71
C ALA A 252 -3.66 -0.60 -9.41
N LYS A 253 -4.24 -1.75 -9.04
CA LYS A 253 -3.53 -3.02 -8.86
C LYS A 253 -4.09 -4.05 -9.83
N LEU A 254 -3.21 -4.84 -10.46
CA LEU A 254 -3.61 -6.06 -11.14
C LEU A 254 -3.89 -7.13 -10.09
N ASP A 255 -5.17 -7.41 -9.88
CA ASP A 255 -5.71 -8.14 -8.74
C ASP A 255 -6.02 -9.61 -9.04
N THR A 256 -5.70 -10.09 -10.25
CA THR A 256 -5.83 -11.49 -10.62
C THR A 256 -4.50 -12.08 -11.06
N TYR A 257 -4.39 -13.40 -10.89
CA TYR A 257 -3.26 -14.19 -11.34
C TYR A 257 -3.78 -15.39 -12.11
N THR A 258 -3.47 -15.43 -13.39
CA THR A 258 -3.98 -16.44 -14.31
C THR A 258 -3.29 -17.80 -14.09
N ALA A 259 -3.92 -18.88 -14.54
CA ALA A 259 -3.31 -20.21 -14.52
C ALA A 259 -2.00 -20.30 -15.33
N ALA A 260 -1.79 -19.38 -16.28
CA ALA A 260 -0.57 -19.26 -17.07
C ALA A 260 0.55 -18.48 -16.34
N GLY A 261 0.32 -18.03 -15.11
CA GLY A 261 1.33 -17.32 -14.32
C GLY A 261 1.45 -15.83 -14.63
N LEU A 262 0.43 -15.23 -15.23
CA LEU A 262 0.39 -13.80 -15.60
C LEU A 262 -0.54 -13.03 -14.67
N PHE A 263 -0.13 -11.82 -14.29
CA PHE A 263 -0.97 -10.84 -13.61
C PHE A 263 -1.98 -10.23 -14.59
N SER A 264 -3.17 -9.91 -14.10
CA SER A 264 -4.21 -9.24 -14.88
C SER A 264 -5.13 -8.45 -13.96
N GLU A 265 -5.92 -7.55 -14.54
CA GLU A 265 -7.14 -7.07 -13.89
C GLU A 265 -8.30 -8.04 -14.17
N HIS A 266 -9.33 -7.96 -13.34
CA HIS A 266 -10.38 -8.99 -13.25
C HIS A 266 -11.55 -8.78 -14.25
N TYR A 267 -11.76 -7.59 -14.81
CA TYR A 267 -13.05 -7.19 -15.41
C TYR A 267 -12.99 -6.44 -16.75
N GLY A 268 -11.84 -6.40 -17.42
CA GLY A 268 -11.67 -5.71 -18.70
C GLY A 268 -11.81 -4.20 -18.60
N GLN A 269 -11.32 -3.55 -17.54
CA GLN A 269 -11.59 -2.13 -17.26
C GLN A 269 -10.52 -1.15 -17.72
N ILE A 270 -9.50 -1.60 -18.47
CA ILE A 270 -8.41 -0.71 -18.92
C ILE A 270 -8.78 -0.05 -20.25
N PRO A 271 -8.79 1.29 -20.37
CA PRO A 271 -9.07 1.96 -21.64
C PRO A 271 -7.99 1.69 -22.69
N VAL A 272 -8.40 1.31 -23.91
CA VAL A 272 -7.50 1.24 -25.07
C VAL A 272 -7.01 2.64 -25.42
N GLY A 273 -5.71 2.75 -25.68
CA GLY A 273 -4.98 4.00 -25.90
C GLY A 273 -4.60 4.73 -24.61
N LEU A 274 -4.90 4.18 -23.43
CA LEU A 274 -4.47 4.78 -22.17
C LEU A 274 -2.93 4.80 -22.10
N LYS A 275 -2.37 5.97 -21.85
CA LYS A 275 -0.97 6.09 -21.44
C LYS A 275 -0.91 5.82 -19.94
N CYS A 276 -0.04 4.90 -19.55
CA CYS A 276 0.15 4.56 -18.15
C CYS A 276 1.53 3.96 -17.93
N HIS A 277 1.88 3.84 -16.67
CA HIS A 277 3.06 3.12 -16.22
C HIS A 277 2.65 1.80 -15.56
N VAL A 278 3.11 0.69 -16.13
CA VAL A 278 3.04 -0.63 -15.51
C VAL A 278 4.20 -0.76 -14.54
N ILE A 279 3.93 -1.13 -13.29
CA ILE A 279 4.92 -1.11 -12.21
C ILE A 279 4.99 -2.50 -11.59
N PHE A 280 6.14 -3.14 -11.68
CA PHE A 280 6.44 -4.35 -10.91
C PHE A 280 7.12 -3.96 -9.59
N ALA A 281 6.71 -4.59 -8.48
CA ALA A 281 7.34 -4.40 -7.18
C ALA A 281 7.45 -5.72 -6.40
N THR A 282 8.62 -5.93 -5.78
CA THR A 282 8.96 -7.02 -4.88
C THR A 282 10.02 -6.53 -3.86
N VAL A 283 10.61 -7.45 -3.12
CA VAL A 283 11.72 -7.20 -2.20
C VAL A 283 12.94 -8.00 -2.65
N ASP A 284 14.13 -7.51 -2.32
CA ASP A 284 15.39 -8.20 -2.48
C ASP A 284 16.30 -7.82 -1.30
N ASN A 285 16.68 -8.81 -0.48
CA ASN A 285 17.50 -8.61 0.72
C ASN A 285 17.00 -7.47 1.64
N GLY A 286 15.67 -7.37 1.83
CA GLY A 286 15.03 -6.33 2.64
C GLY A 286 14.92 -4.95 2.00
N GLN A 287 15.43 -4.77 0.77
CA GLN A 287 15.26 -3.55 -0.03
C GLN A 287 14.19 -3.76 -1.10
N TRP A 288 13.60 -2.66 -1.60
CA TRP A 288 12.59 -2.76 -2.65
C TRP A 288 13.26 -3.02 -3.99
N ARG A 289 12.78 -4.04 -4.70
CA ARG A 289 13.13 -4.28 -6.10
C ARG A 289 11.93 -3.95 -6.97
N TYR A 290 12.13 -3.14 -8.01
CA TYR A 290 11.02 -2.66 -8.83
C TYR A 290 11.43 -2.37 -10.26
N ALA A 291 10.45 -2.34 -11.16
CA ALA A 291 10.58 -1.89 -12.53
C ALA A 291 9.37 -1.04 -12.92
N ILE A 292 9.59 -0.02 -13.74
CA ILE A 292 8.54 0.91 -14.19
C ILE A 292 8.61 0.95 -15.73
N LYS A 293 7.49 0.66 -16.39
CA LYS A 293 7.40 0.61 -17.85
C LYS A 293 6.26 1.49 -18.33
N ALA A 294 6.61 2.58 -19.03
CA ALA A 294 5.64 3.42 -19.72
C ALA A 294 5.08 2.67 -20.95
N VAL A 295 3.75 2.69 -21.11
CA VAL A 295 3.05 2.01 -22.21
C VAL A 295 1.93 2.88 -22.77
N THR A 296 1.46 2.53 -23.96
CA THR A 296 0.16 3.00 -24.49
C THR A 296 -0.68 1.77 -24.79
N VAL A 297 -1.67 1.50 -23.96
CA VAL A 297 -2.45 0.26 -23.96
C VAL A 297 -3.07 0.00 -25.32
N GLN A 298 -2.81 -1.16 -25.91
CA GLN A 298 -3.57 -1.72 -27.02
C GLN A 298 -4.47 -2.85 -26.53
N ALA A 299 -5.42 -3.25 -27.37
CA ALA A 299 -6.35 -4.32 -27.03
C ALA A 299 -5.59 -5.65 -26.81
N ASN A 300 -5.81 -6.28 -25.65
CA ASN A 300 -5.23 -7.57 -25.24
C ASN A 300 -3.69 -7.57 -25.14
N ASP A 301 -3.09 -6.42 -24.82
CA ASP A 301 -1.65 -6.32 -24.66
C ASP A 301 -1.11 -7.28 -23.58
N ILE A 302 0.09 -7.81 -23.85
CA ILE A 302 0.87 -8.60 -22.90
C ILE A 302 2.21 -7.89 -22.69
N TYR A 303 2.45 -7.43 -21.45
CA TYR A 303 3.73 -6.87 -21.04
C TYR A 303 4.53 -7.89 -20.26
N ASN A 304 5.85 -7.86 -20.36
CA ASN A 304 6.72 -8.74 -19.59
C ASN A 304 7.83 -7.95 -18.93
N PHE A 305 8.16 -8.28 -17.69
CA PHE A 305 9.36 -7.81 -17.02
C PHE A 305 10.37 -8.95 -16.95
N THR A 306 11.63 -8.59 -17.16
CA THR A 306 12.79 -9.42 -16.88
C THR A 306 13.51 -8.86 -15.66
N LEU A 307 14.41 -9.65 -15.09
CA LEU A 307 15.19 -9.19 -13.94
C LEU A 307 16.11 -8.01 -14.31
N ALA A 308 16.56 -7.95 -15.56
CA ALA A 308 17.37 -6.86 -16.11
C ALA A 308 16.59 -5.53 -16.21
N ASP A 309 15.26 -5.57 -16.23
CA ASP A 309 14.42 -4.37 -16.20
C ASP A 309 14.31 -3.77 -14.79
N THR A 310 14.74 -4.50 -13.75
CA THR A 310 14.54 -4.10 -12.36
C THR A 310 15.73 -3.35 -11.78
N THR A 311 15.43 -2.46 -10.85
CA THR A 311 16.41 -1.82 -9.97
C THR A 311 16.12 -2.19 -8.51
N VAL A 312 17.11 -2.01 -7.64
CA VAL A 312 16.97 -2.16 -6.18
C VAL A 312 17.16 -0.79 -5.55
N GLY A 313 16.28 -0.45 -4.61
CA GLY A 313 16.33 0.82 -3.90
C GLY A 313 15.70 0.75 -2.52
N THR A 314 15.97 1.77 -1.74
CA THR A 314 15.26 2.05 -0.49
C THR A 314 13.78 2.34 -0.75
N GLU A 315 12.95 2.22 0.28
CA GLU A 315 11.54 2.59 0.20
C GLU A 315 11.34 4.05 -0.25
N ALA A 316 12.15 4.97 0.28
CA ALA A 316 12.08 6.38 -0.10
C ALA A 316 12.40 6.60 -1.60
N GLN A 317 13.36 5.85 -2.16
CA GLN A 317 13.67 5.90 -3.59
C GLN A 317 12.53 5.35 -4.44
N LEU A 318 11.90 4.26 -4.01
CA LEU A 318 10.71 3.73 -4.68
C LEU A 318 9.56 4.74 -4.63
N ILE A 319 9.21 5.27 -3.45
CA ILE A 319 8.17 6.30 -3.31
C ILE A 319 8.44 7.50 -4.23
N ALA A 320 9.68 8.00 -4.25
CA ALA A 320 10.06 9.11 -5.12
C ALA A 320 9.92 8.76 -6.60
N ALA A 321 10.35 7.57 -7.02
CA ALA A 321 10.22 7.11 -8.41
C ALA A 321 8.75 6.99 -8.84
N ILE A 322 7.89 6.43 -7.99
CA ILE A 322 6.46 6.30 -8.27
C ILE A 322 5.75 7.65 -8.24
N ASN A 323 6.13 8.59 -7.38
CA ASN A 323 5.50 9.91 -7.37
C ASN A 323 5.96 10.82 -8.53
N ALA A 324 7.10 10.51 -9.16
CA ALA A 324 7.64 11.29 -10.28
C ALA A 324 7.00 10.98 -11.65
N ILE A 325 6.37 9.82 -11.81
CA ILE A 325 5.71 9.42 -13.07
C ILE A 325 4.35 10.10 -13.22
N GLN A 326 4.02 10.53 -14.44
CA GLN A 326 2.78 11.23 -14.82
C GLN A 326 2.43 10.96 -16.27
#